data_AF-A0A4P5VWH5-F1
#
_entry.id   AF-A0A4P5VWH5-F1
#
_cell.length_a   1.000
_cell.length_b   1.000
_cell.length_c   1.000
_cell.angle_alpha   90.00
_cell.angle_beta   90.00
_cell.angle_gamma   90.00
#
_symmetry.space_group_name_H-M   'P 1'
#
loop_
_entity.id
_entity.type
_entity.pdbx_description
1 polymer ?
#
loop_
_entity_poly.entity_id
_entity_poly.type
_entity_poly.pdbx_seq_one_letter_code
_entity_poly.pdbx_strand_id
1 'polypeptide(L)'
;MCTLMTRSHGSTRENKSATHYRPPSPDPIPGVMETTLLDAIEPFATEVHLAPGQVVVWEGQPQDAWFIVLHGKLSVSQVVRGELESVLAELGPGASFGELSVFNPAPAAATVTAEGRVVLWKVERRGMDKLVGDPDVAWVLLKSLAGKVRMANARLVEAVRWSLDSAAIEPGES
;
A
#
# COMPACT_ATOMS: atom_id res chain seq x y z
N MET A 1 -31.46 39.63 47.13
CA MET A 1 -31.17 38.18 47.23
C MET A 1 -30.21 37.80 46.11
N CYS A 2 -29.15 37.04 46.43
CA CYS A 2 -28.11 36.42 45.56
C CYS A 2 -26.93 37.26 45.00
N THR A 3 -25.91 37.41 45.86
CA THR A 3 -24.50 36.94 45.76
C THR A 3 -23.64 37.01 44.47
N LEU A 4 -22.58 37.81 44.59
CA LEU A 4 -21.15 37.73 44.15
C LEU A 4 -20.51 36.48 43.48
N MET A 5 -19.56 36.80 42.57
CA MET A 5 -18.30 36.11 42.16
C MET A 5 -18.43 34.82 41.32
N THR A 6 -17.64 34.53 40.26
CA THR A 6 -16.18 34.61 40.04
C THR A 6 -15.79 34.65 38.54
N ARG A 7 -14.57 35.14 38.25
CA ARG A 7 -13.83 34.98 36.96
C ARG A 7 -13.56 33.49 36.63
N SER A 8 -13.49 33.13 35.35
CA SER A 8 -12.30 32.43 34.82
C SER A 8 -12.20 32.52 33.28
N HIS A 9 -10.95 32.67 32.81
CA HIS A 9 -10.56 32.64 31.41
C HIS A 9 -10.63 31.20 30.89
N GLY A 10 -11.52 30.93 29.94
CA GLY A 10 -11.53 29.70 29.15
C GLY A 10 -10.81 29.91 27.83
N SER A 11 -9.49 29.81 27.86
CA SER A 11 -8.64 29.61 26.69
C SER A 11 -9.21 28.46 25.84
N THR A 12 -9.66 28.77 24.62
CA THR A 12 -9.97 27.77 23.59
C THR A 12 -8.64 27.12 23.21
N ARG A 13 -8.27 26.05 23.91
CA ARG A 13 -7.15 25.20 23.54
C ARG A 13 -7.44 24.62 22.15
N GLU A 14 -6.76 25.15 21.14
CA GLU A 14 -6.52 24.45 19.88
C GLU A 14 -5.94 23.07 20.22
N ASN A 15 -6.69 22.03 19.88
CA ASN A 15 -6.26 20.65 20.08
C ASN A 15 -5.17 20.31 19.05
N LYS A 16 -3.92 20.66 19.37
CA LYS A 16 -2.70 20.21 18.69
C LYS A 16 -2.40 18.77 19.10
N SER A 17 -3.12 17.78 18.58
CA SER A 17 -2.84 16.37 18.89
C SER A 17 -3.33 15.44 17.78
N ALA A 18 -2.54 15.37 16.71
CA ALA A 18 -2.39 14.19 15.85
C ALA A 18 -1.23 14.46 14.90
N THR A 19 -0.01 14.22 15.36
CA THR A 19 1.17 14.19 14.49
C THR A 19 0.92 13.06 13.49
N HIS A 20 0.51 13.40 12.26
CA HIS A 20 0.33 12.44 11.18
C HIS A 20 1.64 11.67 11.00
N TYR A 21 1.64 10.39 11.38
CA TYR A 21 2.70 9.47 11.00
C TYR A 21 2.77 9.45 9.47
N ARG A 22 3.85 9.99 8.92
CA ARG A 22 4.19 9.87 7.52
C ARG A 22 5.41 8.96 7.45
N PRO A 23 5.25 7.66 7.13
CA PRO A 23 6.40 6.79 6.92
C PRO A 23 7.33 7.45 5.87
N PRO A 24 8.65 7.23 5.96
CA PRO A 24 9.54 7.59 4.87
C PRO A 24 9.00 6.97 3.57
N SER A 25 9.05 7.72 2.48
CA SER A 25 8.64 7.22 1.18
C SER A 25 9.38 5.90 0.94
N PRO A 26 8.68 4.78 0.68
CA PRO A 26 9.34 3.51 0.48
C PRO A 26 10.35 3.65 -0.66
N ASP A 27 11.45 2.90 -0.56
CA ASP A 27 12.31 2.71 -1.73
C ASP A 27 11.43 2.28 -2.90
N PRO A 28 11.54 2.94 -4.07
CA PRO A 28 10.75 2.55 -5.23
C PRO A 28 11.00 1.06 -5.47
N ILE A 29 9.93 0.29 -5.56
CA ILE A 29 10.02 -1.08 -6.07
C ILE A 29 10.70 -0.92 -7.43
N PRO A 30 11.89 -1.50 -7.65
CA PRO A 30 12.44 -1.53 -8.98
C PRO A 30 11.36 -2.19 -9.83
N GLY A 31 10.78 -1.44 -10.78
CA GLY A 31 9.83 -1.97 -11.74
C GLY A 31 10.59 -2.95 -12.61
N VAL A 32 10.84 -4.17 -12.13
CA VAL A 32 11.54 -5.19 -12.89
C VAL A 32 10.53 -5.95 -13.71
N MET A 33 9.65 -5.23 -14.41
CA MET A 33 9.06 -5.77 -15.63
C MET A 33 9.95 -5.24 -16.75
N GLU A 34 11.00 -5.99 -17.05
CA GLU A 34 11.81 -5.74 -18.24
C GLU A 34 10.88 -5.79 -19.47
N THR A 35 11.04 -4.87 -20.43
CA THR A 35 10.09 -4.67 -21.53
C THR A 35 9.79 -5.96 -22.30
N THR A 36 10.80 -6.83 -22.45
CA THR A 36 10.69 -8.15 -23.08
C THR A 36 9.66 -9.07 -22.42
N LEU A 37 9.37 -8.87 -21.13
CA LEU A 37 8.41 -9.68 -20.39
C LEU A 37 6.96 -9.26 -20.62
N LEU A 38 6.74 -8.03 -21.09
CA LEU A 38 5.39 -7.55 -21.39
C LEU A 38 4.78 -8.34 -22.56
N ASP A 39 5.59 -8.67 -23.57
CA ASP A 39 5.15 -9.46 -24.74
C ASP A 39 4.68 -10.87 -24.35
N ALA A 40 5.33 -11.48 -23.35
CA ALA A 40 4.94 -12.79 -22.84
C ALA A 40 3.61 -12.74 -22.04
N ILE A 41 3.33 -11.61 -21.39
CA ILE A 41 2.16 -11.42 -20.52
C ILE A 41 0.94 -10.93 -21.29
N GLU A 42 1.14 -10.10 -22.32
CA GLU A 42 0.08 -9.49 -23.14
C GLU A 42 -1.02 -10.49 -23.55
N PRO A 43 -0.71 -11.72 -24.05
CA PRO A 43 -1.73 -12.67 -24.50
C PRO A 43 -2.65 -13.18 -23.39
N PHE A 44 -2.27 -12.98 -22.13
CA PHE A 44 -2.99 -13.42 -20.93
C PHE A 44 -3.56 -12.26 -20.12
N ALA A 45 -3.30 -11.03 -20.55
CA ALA A 45 -3.72 -9.81 -19.86
C ALA A 45 -4.99 -9.22 -20.47
N THR A 46 -5.78 -8.55 -19.65
CA THR A 46 -6.84 -7.65 -20.09
C THR A 46 -6.55 -6.25 -19.57
N GLU A 47 -6.73 -5.24 -20.43
CA GLU A 47 -6.52 -3.85 -20.04
C GLU A 47 -7.65 -3.35 -19.14
N VAL A 48 -7.29 -2.66 -18.06
CA VAL A 48 -8.21 -2.05 -17.10
C VAL A 48 -7.87 -0.57 -16.99
N HIS A 49 -8.87 0.28 -17.22
CA HIS A 49 -8.75 1.72 -17.09
C HIS A 49 -9.42 2.20 -15.81
N LEU A 50 -8.74 3.06 -15.07
CA LEU A 50 -9.24 3.66 -13.84
C LEU A 50 -9.20 5.18 -13.94
N ALA A 51 -10.27 5.81 -13.49
CA ALA A 51 -10.36 7.24 -13.23
C ALA A 51 -9.78 7.58 -11.84
N PRO A 52 -9.43 8.86 -11.59
CA PRO A 52 -8.92 9.27 -10.29
C PRO A 52 -9.88 8.91 -9.15
N GLY A 53 -9.35 8.37 -8.06
CA GLY A 53 -10.10 7.93 -6.88
C GLY A 53 -10.76 6.56 -7.01
N GLN A 54 -10.70 5.89 -8.17
CA GLN A 54 -11.24 4.53 -8.29
C GLN A 54 -10.36 3.52 -7.59
N VAL A 55 -10.99 2.66 -6.79
CA VAL A 55 -10.36 1.55 -6.08
C VAL A 55 -10.36 0.31 -6.95
N VAL A 56 -9.18 -0.29 -7.17
CA VAL A 56 -9.03 -1.53 -7.94
C VAL A 56 -9.11 -2.77 -7.06
N VAL A 57 -8.61 -2.66 -5.82
CA VAL A 57 -8.64 -3.73 -4.82
C VAL A 57 -8.97 -3.10 -3.47
N TRP A 58 -9.90 -3.72 -2.75
CA TRP A 58 -10.24 -3.33 -1.39
C TRP A 58 -9.58 -4.27 -0.40
N GLU A 59 -9.01 -3.73 0.67
CA GLU A 59 -8.49 -4.52 1.79
C GLU A 59 -9.56 -5.52 2.29
N GLY A 60 -9.11 -6.74 2.60
CA GLY A 60 -9.97 -7.80 3.13
C GLY A 60 -10.90 -8.44 2.09
N GLN A 61 -10.95 -7.95 0.85
CA GLN A 61 -11.71 -8.61 -0.21
C GLN A 61 -10.93 -9.75 -0.86
N PRO A 62 -11.62 -10.78 -1.38
CA PRO A 62 -10.98 -11.80 -2.20
C PRO A 62 -10.23 -11.16 -3.38
N GLN A 63 -9.01 -11.63 -3.61
CA GLN A 63 -8.17 -11.17 -4.71
C GLN A 63 -7.66 -12.38 -5.50
N ASP A 64 -7.97 -12.46 -6.78
CA ASP A 64 -7.62 -13.60 -7.65
C ASP A 64 -6.94 -13.19 -8.96
N ALA A 65 -6.42 -11.96 -8.99
CA ALA A 65 -5.76 -11.39 -10.15
C ALA A 65 -4.47 -10.66 -9.77
N TRP A 66 -3.52 -10.73 -10.71
CA TRP A 66 -2.28 -9.96 -10.70
C TRP A 66 -2.44 -8.75 -11.60
N PHE A 67 -1.99 -7.61 -11.12
CA PHE A 67 -2.08 -6.34 -11.83
C PHE A 67 -0.69 -5.78 -12.10
N ILE A 68 -0.46 -5.33 -13.33
CA ILE A 68 0.75 -4.62 -13.75
C ILE A 68 0.37 -3.21 -14.15
N VAL A 69 1.08 -2.20 -13.63
CA VAL A 69 0.84 -0.79 -13.96
C VAL A 69 1.53 -0.47 -15.28
N LEU A 70 0.75 -0.07 -16.28
CA LEU A 70 1.27 0.39 -17.56
C LEU A 70 1.42 1.91 -17.59
N HIS A 71 0.45 2.63 -17.02
CA HIS A 71 0.43 4.08 -16.97
C HIS A 71 -0.25 4.60 -15.70
N GLY A 72 0.18 5.77 -15.24
CA GLY A 72 -0.40 6.45 -14.07
C GLY A 72 0.23 6.01 -12.75
N LYS A 73 -0.45 6.38 -11.65
CA LYS A 73 -0.02 6.08 -10.28
C LYS A 73 -1.16 5.55 -9.43
N LEU A 74 -0.84 4.61 -8.55
CA LEU A 74 -1.75 4.10 -7.53
C LEU A 74 -1.14 4.29 -6.15
N SER A 75 -1.98 4.55 -5.16
CA SER A 75 -1.62 4.47 -3.74
C SER A 75 -2.07 3.14 -3.16
N VAL A 76 -1.28 2.62 -2.22
CA VAL A 76 -1.59 1.42 -1.44
C VAL A 76 -1.78 1.85 0.00
N SER A 77 -2.93 1.57 0.60
CA SER A 77 -3.26 1.96 1.98
C SER A 77 -3.83 0.79 2.78
N GLN A 78 -3.67 0.84 4.10
CA GLN A 78 -4.33 -0.05 5.05
C GLN A 78 -5.06 0.76 6.12
N VAL A 79 -6.17 0.21 6.61
CA VAL A 79 -6.90 0.80 7.74
C VAL A 79 -6.23 0.38 9.05
N VAL A 80 -5.71 1.36 9.78
CA VAL A 80 -5.09 1.19 11.10
C VAL A 80 -6.09 1.66 12.17
N ARG A 81 -6.36 0.79 13.16
CA ARG A 81 -7.30 1.07 14.27
C ARG A 81 -8.71 1.47 13.81
N GLY A 82 -9.17 0.95 12.68
CA GLY A 82 -10.53 1.15 12.17
C GLY A 82 -10.83 2.49 11.52
N GLU A 83 -9.96 3.51 11.68
CA GLU A 83 -10.23 4.87 11.19
C GLU A 83 -9.02 5.55 10.52
N LEU A 84 -7.79 5.17 10.84
CA LEU A 84 -6.61 5.82 10.30
C LEU A 84 -6.11 5.10 9.04
N GLU A 85 -6.32 5.68 7.86
CA GLU A 85 -5.67 5.19 6.65
C GLU A 85 -4.18 5.52 6.68
N SER A 86 -3.35 4.48 6.58
CA SER A 86 -1.89 4.61 6.42
C SER A 86 -1.52 4.30 4.97
N VAL A 87 -0.97 5.27 4.26
CA VAL A 87 -0.40 5.04 2.92
C VAL A 87 0.91 4.29 3.07
N LEU A 88 0.93 3.08 2.54
CA LEU A 88 2.04 2.13 2.66
C LEU A 88 3.04 2.27 1.51
N ALA A 89 2.55 2.53 0.30
CA ALA A 89 3.36 2.65 -0.91
C ALA A 89 2.64 3.37 -2.05
N GLU A 90 3.43 3.87 -3.00
CA GLU A 90 2.98 4.29 -4.33
C GLU A 90 3.44 3.28 -5.37
N LEU A 91 2.60 3.00 -6.36
CA LEU A 91 2.89 2.12 -7.50
C LEU A 91 2.83 2.94 -8.78
N GLY A 92 3.91 2.92 -9.56
CA GLY A 92 4.00 3.55 -10.89
C GLY A 92 4.22 2.52 -12.00
N PRO A 93 4.43 2.96 -13.25
CA PRO A 93 4.64 2.07 -14.39
C PRO A 93 5.74 1.03 -14.13
N GLY A 94 5.47 -0.22 -14.52
CA GLY A 94 6.36 -1.37 -14.29
C GLY A 94 6.24 -1.99 -12.89
N ALA A 95 5.56 -1.35 -11.93
CA ALA A 95 5.21 -1.98 -10.67
C ALA A 95 4.05 -2.96 -10.85
N SER A 96 3.94 -3.93 -9.94
CA SER A 96 2.87 -4.92 -9.97
C SER A 96 2.42 -5.33 -8.56
N PHE A 97 1.17 -5.76 -8.44
CA PHE A 97 0.56 -6.14 -7.17
C PHE A 97 -0.49 -7.25 -7.35
N GLY A 98 -0.75 -8.01 -6.29
CA GLY A 98 -1.73 -9.11 -6.32
C GLY A 98 -1.21 -10.45 -6.80
N GLU A 99 0.08 -10.55 -7.15
CA GLU A 99 0.69 -11.82 -7.55
C GLU A 99 0.64 -12.88 -6.44
N LEU A 100 0.76 -12.45 -5.16
CA LEU A 100 0.73 -13.37 -4.02
C LEU A 100 -0.59 -14.11 -3.87
N SER A 101 -1.72 -13.42 -4.07
CA SER A 101 -3.05 -14.01 -3.85
C SER A 101 -3.36 -15.11 -4.88
N VAL A 102 -2.61 -15.14 -5.97
CA VAL A 102 -2.71 -16.19 -6.97
C VAL A 102 -1.97 -17.45 -6.51
N PHE A 103 -0.76 -17.33 -5.97
CA PHE A 103 -0.01 -18.47 -5.43
C PHE A 103 -0.54 -18.98 -4.09
N ASN A 104 -0.94 -18.06 -3.22
CA ASN A 104 -1.45 -18.33 -1.89
C ASN A 104 -2.76 -17.56 -1.70
N PRO A 105 -3.92 -18.18 -1.98
CA PRO A 105 -5.22 -17.53 -1.85
C PRO A 105 -5.42 -16.94 -0.44
N ALA A 106 -5.49 -15.62 -0.37
CA ALA A 106 -5.75 -14.86 0.85
C ALA A 106 -6.50 -13.58 0.47
N PRO A 107 -7.27 -12.99 1.41
CA PRO A 107 -7.83 -11.66 1.22
C PRO A 107 -6.74 -10.63 0.93
N ALA A 108 -7.08 -9.58 0.17
CA ALA A 108 -6.18 -8.49 -0.13
C ALA A 108 -5.64 -7.86 1.16
N ALA A 109 -4.33 -7.70 1.24
CA ALA A 109 -3.66 -7.15 2.41
C ALA A 109 -3.77 -5.62 2.53
N ALA A 110 -4.26 -4.93 1.50
CA ALA A 110 -4.34 -3.48 1.44
C ALA A 110 -5.35 -3.04 0.38
N THR A 111 -5.84 -1.82 0.51
CA THR A 111 -6.61 -1.11 -0.51
C THR A 111 -5.65 -0.48 -1.52
N VAL A 112 -6.02 -0.53 -2.80
CA VAL A 112 -5.24 0.06 -3.89
C VAL A 112 -6.13 1.02 -4.69
N THR A 113 -5.73 2.28 -4.76
CA THR A 113 -6.55 3.38 -5.31
C THR A 113 -5.80 4.15 -6.38
N ALA A 114 -6.48 4.50 -7.47
CA ALA A 114 -5.90 5.32 -8.53
C ALA A 114 -5.75 6.78 -8.06
N GLU A 115 -4.54 7.33 -8.11
CA GLU A 115 -4.30 8.75 -7.79
C GLU A 115 -4.69 9.68 -8.94
N GLY A 116 -4.75 9.13 -10.15
CA GLY A 116 -5.06 9.83 -11.39
C GLY A 116 -5.71 8.88 -12.39
N ARG A 117 -5.58 9.21 -13.69
CA ARG A 117 -5.92 8.23 -14.74
C ARG A 117 -4.86 7.14 -14.78
N VAL A 118 -5.28 5.88 -14.66
CA VAL A 118 -4.39 4.72 -14.61
C VAL A 118 -4.79 3.71 -15.66
N VAL A 119 -3.80 3.05 -16.26
CA VAL A 119 -3.98 1.89 -17.14
C VAL A 119 -3.21 0.73 -16.53
N LEU A 120 -3.91 -0.40 -16.37
CA LEU A 120 -3.38 -1.63 -15.83
C LEU A 120 -3.55 -2.77 -16.83
N TRP A 121 -2.66 -3.74 -16.76
CA TRP A 121 -2.98 -5.11 -17.16
C TRP A 121 -3.47 -5.91 -15.97
N LYS A 122 -4.59 -6.60 -16.13
CA LYS A 122 -5.12 -7.61 -15.22
C LYS A 122 -4.86 -8.99 -15.80
N VAL A 123 -4.17 -9.83 -15.06
CA VAL A 123 -3.97 -11.25 -15.36
C VAL A 123 -4.72 -12.07 -14.33
N GLU A 124 -5.73 -12.81 -14.76
CA GLU A 124 -6.48 -13.72 -13.89
C GLU A 124 -5.68 -15.00 -13.61
N ARG A 125 -6.05 -15.71 -12.55
CA ARG A 125 -5.43 -16.98 -12.13
C ARG A 125 -5.10 -17.91 -13.31
N ARG A 126 -6.05 -18.14 -14.21
CA ARG A 126 -5.84 -19.05 -15.36
C ARG A 126 -4.73 -18.59 -16.31
N GLY A 127 -4.57 -17.28 -16.51
CA GLY A 127 -3.46 -16.72 -17.28
C GLY A 127 -2.14 -16.92 -16.55
N MET A 128 -2.16 -16.75 -15.24
CA MET A 128 -0.99 -16.89 -14.38
C MET A 128 -0.45 -18.32 -14.31
N ASP A 129 -1.34 -19.32 -14.22
CA ASP A 129 -0.94 -20.73 -14.21
C ASP A 129 -0.13 -21.10 -15.46
N LYS A 130 -0.41 -20.45 -16.60
CA LYS A 130 0.35 -20.62 -17.84
C LYS A 130 1.67 -19.84 -17.80
N LEU A 131 1.62 -18.60 -17.34
CA LEU A 131 2.77 -17.70 -17.25
C LEU A 131 3.84 -18.21 -16.29
N VAL A 132 3.46 -18.84 -15.18
CA VAL A 132 4.42 -19.40 -14.21
C VAL A 132 5.19 -20.60 -14.79
N GLY A 133 4.66 -21.22 -15.84
CA GLY A 133 5.39 -22.24 -16.60
C GLY A 133 6.56 -21.67 -17.43
N ASP A 134 6.58 -20.36 -17.67
CA ASP A 134 7.68 -19.66 -18.32
C ASP A 134 8.76 -19.30 -17.28
N PRO A 135 10.00 -19.81 -17.42
CA PRO A 135 11.08 -19.54 -16.47
C PRO A 135 11.41 -18.05 -16.29
N ASP A 136 11.29 -17.25 -17.34
CA ASP A 136 11.64 -15.82 -17.29
C ASP A 136 10.57 -15.04 -16.52
N VAL A 137 9.29 -15.38 -16.74
CA VAL A 137 8.18 -14.81 -15.96
C VAL A 137 8.27 -15.24 -14.50
N ALA A 138 8.52 -16.53 -14.24
CA ALA A 138 8.68 -17.05 -12.88
C ALA A 138 9.82 -16.34 -12.13
N TRP A 139 10.94 -16.08 -12.80
CA TRP A 139 12.08 -15.38 -12.21
C TRP A 139 11.77 -13.92 -11.85
N VAL A 140 11.00 -13.23 -12.68
CA VAL A 140 10.55 -11.87 -12.37
C VAL A 140 9.56 -11.83 -11.22
N LEU A 141 8.63 -12.78 -11.16
CA LEU A 141 7.73 -12.91 -10.01
C LEU A 141 8.52 -13.15 -8.72
N LEU A 142 9.52 -14.05 -8.74
CA LEU A 142 10.42 -14.28 -7.61
C LEU A 142 11.16 -13.01 -7.16
N LYS A 143 11.71 -12.23 -8.11
CA LYS A 143 12.35 -10.95 -7.80
C LYS A 143 11.38 -9.94 -7.18
N SER A 144 10.17 -9.84 -7.72
CA SER A 144 9.10 -8.95 -7.22
C SER A 144 8.73 -9.31 -5.77
N LEU A 145 8.52 -10.61 -5.50
CA LEU A 145 8.24 -11.12 -4.15
C LEU A 145 9.39 -10.85 -3.18
N ALA A 146 10.64 -11.10 -3.60
CA ALA A 146 11.81 -10.81 -2.76
C ALA A 146 11.91 -9.32 -2.40
N GLY A 147 11.56 -8.42 -3.33
CA GLY A 147 11.44 -6.98 -3.06
C GLY A 147 10.39 -6.68 -2.01
N LYS A 148 9.19 -7.25 -2.16
CA LYS A 148 8.08 -7.06 -1.22
C LYS A 148 8.37 -7.60 0.18
N VAL A 149 9.06 -8.74 0.31
CA VAL A 149 9.50 -9.27 1.60
C VAL A 149 10.46 -8.30 2.29
N ARG A 150 11.43 -7.74 1.55
CA ARG A 150 12.35 -6.73 2.11
C ARG A 150 11.59 -5.49 2.60
N MET A 151 10.61 -5.01 1.84
CA MET A 151 9.78 -3.87 2.23
C MET A 151 8.95 -4.16 3.48
N ALA A 152 8.31 -5.34 3.54
CA ALA A 152 7.55 -5.75 4.72
C ALA A 152 8.43 -5.78 5.98
N ASN A 153 9.64 -6.35 5.86
CA ASN A 153 10.61 -6.38 6.96
C ASN A 153 11.10 -4.97 7.37
N ALA A 154 11.36 -4.08 6.40
CA ALA A 154 11.76 -2.71 6.68
C ALA A 154 10.69 -1.95 7.49
N ARG A 155 9.41 -2.13 7.15
CA ARG A 155 8.29 -1.54 7.90
C ARG A 155 8.17 -2.07 9.33
N LEU A 156 8.44 -3.35 9.55
CA LEU A 156 8.46 -3.92 10.91
C LEU A 156 9.55 -3.28 11.76
N VAL A 157 10.76 -3.12 11.21
CA VAL A 157 11.88 -2.46 11.91
C VAL A 157 11.53 -1.01 12.25
N GLU A 158 10.92 -0.28 11.32
CA GLU A 158 10.53 1.11 11.55
C GLU A 158 9.43 1.24 12.61
N ALA A 159 8.40 0.39 12.57
CA ALA A 159 7.33 0.38 13.56
C ALA A 159 7.85 0.10 14.97
N VAL A 160 8.79 -0.86 15.10
CA VAL A 160 9.47 -1.15 16.37
C VAL A 160 10.29 0.04 16.85
N ARG A 161 11.09 0.66 15.96
CA ARG A 161 11.89 1.84 16.31
C ARG A 161 11.01 2.97 16.84
N TRP A 162 9.92 3.27 16.15
CA TRP A 162 8.97 4.30 16.59
C TRP A 162 8.33 3.98 17.95
N SER A 163 7.98 2.72 18.20
CA SER A 163 7.44 2.31 19.50
C SER A 163 8.44 2.51 20.64
N LEU A 164 9.73 2.25 20.39
CA LEU A 164 10.80 2.45 21.37
C LEU A 164 11.06 3.95 21.61
N ASP A 165 11.13 4.75 20.54
CA ASP A 165 11.33 6.20 20.63
C ASP A 165 10.15 6.89 21.35
N SER A 166 8.92 6.45 21.10
CA SER A 166 7.71 6.99 21.74
C SER A 166 7.62 6.63 23.23
N ALA A 167 8.12 5.46 23.62
CA ALA A 167 8.19 5.04 25.03
C ALA A 167 9.32 5.75 25.81
N ALA A 168 10.35 6.24 25.10
CA ALA A 168 11.43 7.03 25.71
C ALA A 168 11.00 8.49 26.01
N ILE A 169 9.83 8.92 25.55
CA ILE A 169 9.22 10.23 25.85
C ILE A 169 8.13 10.04 26.93
N GLU A 170 8.52 9.52 28.10
CA GLU A 170 7.76 9.76 29.33
C GLU A 170 8.55 10.82 30.14
N PRO A 171 8.12 12.08 30.17
CA PRO A 171 8.79 13.08 30.98
C PRO A 171 8.48 12.79 32.45
N GLY A 172 9.53 12.60 33.24
CA GLY A 172 9.44 12.94 34.65
C GLY A 172 8.99 14.39 34.78
N GLU A 173 7.81 14.60 35.35
CA GLU A 173 7.43 15.85 36.00
C GLU A 173 6.90 15.51 37.41
N SER A 174 7.80 15.75 38.36
CA SER A 174 7.65 16.18 39.76
C SER A 174 6.28 16.14 40.44
#